data_AF-A0AAN0K4B4-F1
#
_entry.id   AF-A0AAN0K4B4-F1
#
_cell.length_a   1.000
_cell.length_b   1.000
_cell.length_c   1.000
_cell.angle_alpha   90.00
_cell.angle_beta   90.00
_cell.angle_gamma   90.00
#
_symmetry.space_group_name_H-M   'P 1'
#
loop_
_entity.id
_entity.type
_entity.pdbx_description
1 polymer ?
#
loop_
_entity_poly.entity_id
_entity_poly.type
_entity_poly.pdbx_seq_one_letter_code
_entity_poly.pdbx_strand_id
1 'polypeptide(L)'
;MLKLQVVVFLLSVIEVISQCPPSSGIYLRYNGNCYPNGSYFWDKSIRPTPLECVLPGATLNGGQWIGPNGAVPCPGNNSNLSCTVGSGASLSVHIPITDYLQLPGDGWYKCCLPTNCSDPNTNIIFANIF
;
A
#
# COMPACT_ATOMS: atom_id res chain seq x y z
N MET A 1 11.87 37.93 -47.23
CA MET A 1 12.51 37.39 -46.00
C MET A 1 11.46 36.61 -45.23
N LEU A 2 11.37 35.30 -45.44
CA LEU A 2 10.39 34.45 -44.77
C LEU A 2 11.08 33.83 -43.54
N LYS A 3 10.73 34.30 -42.34
CA LYS A 3 11.28 33.76 -41.09
C LYS A 3 10.58 32.42 -40.81
N LEU A 4 11.34 31.33 -40.95
CA LEU A 4 10.92 29.99 -40.55
C LEU A 4 10.90 29.95 -39.01
N GLN A 5 9.71 30.09 -38.40
CA GLN A 5 9.56 29.87 -36.97
C GLN A 5 9.59 28.36 -36.71
N VAL A 6 10.75 27.88 -36.25
CA VAL A 6 10.89 26.51 -35.76
C VAL A 6 10.17 26.43 -34.41
N VAL A 7 8.94 25.92 -34.42
CA VAL A 7 8.21 25.59 -33.20
C VAL A 7 8.79 24.27 -32.68
N VAL A 8 9.66 24.36 -31.67
CA VAL A 8 10.15 23.20 -30.93
C VAL A 8 9.03 22.74 -30.01
N PHE A 9 8.26 21.76 -30.47
CA PHE A 9 7.29 21.06 -29.63
C PHE A 9 8.08 20.14 -28.70
N LEU A 10 8.31 20.58 -27.45
CA LEU A 10 8.81 19.72 -26.38
C LEU A 10 7.73 18.69 -26.08
N LEU A 11 7.84 17.51 -26.70
CA LEU A 11 7.15 16.31 -26.26
C LEU A 11 7.66 16.04 -24.84
N SER A 12 6.92 16.51 -23.84
CA SER A 12 7.07 16.03 -22.48
C SER A 12 6.77 14.54 -22.55
N VAL A 13 7.82 13.73 -22.51
CA VAL A 13 7.69 12.31 -22.27
C VAL A 13 7.03 12.24 -20.89
N ILE A 14 5.73 11.95 -20.87
CA ILE A 14 5.08 11.41 -19.69
C ILE A 14 5.70 10.02 -19.59
N GLU A 15 6.89 9.94 -19.00
CA GLU A 15 7.38 8.67 -18.51
C GLU A 15 6.33 8.24 -17.51
N VAL A 16 5.55 7.21 -17.87
CA VAL A 16 4.83 6.43 -16.89
C VAL A 16 5.92 5.88 -16.00
N ILE A 17 6.25 6.60 -14.95
CA ILE A 17 7.16 6.14 -13.93
C ILE A 17 6.36 5.07 -13.18
N SER A 18 6.39 3.85 -13.72
CA SER A 18 5.98 2.63 -13.04
C SER A 18 6.85 2.33 -11.81
N GLN A 19 7.85 3.17 -11.54
CA GLN A 19 8.62 3.20 -10.32
C GLN A 19 7.91 4.02 -9.25
N CYS A 20 7.33 3.31 -8.30
CA CYS A 20 7.03 3.80 -6.97
C CYS A 20 8.10 4.77 -6.46
N PRO A 21 7.72 5.87 -5.80
CA PRO A 21 8.63 6.96 -5.49
C PRO A 21 9.91 6.44 -4.83
N PRO A 22 11.08 6.72 -5.41
CA PRO A 22 12.32 6.28 -4.82
C PRO A 22 12.54 7.05 -3.52
N SER A 23 12.49 6.33 -2.41
CA SER A 23 13.30 6.55 -1.21
C SER A 23 12.84 7.50 -0.09
N SER A 24 11.61 8.01 -0.03
CA SER A 24 11.16 8.67 1.21
C SER A 24 9.77 8.27 1.65
N GLY A 25 9.74 7.36 2.63
CA GLY A 25 8.54 7.03 3.40
C GLY A 25 7.89 5.70 3.03
N ILE A 26 7.02 5.30 3.95
CA ILE A 26 6.11 4.17 3.81
C ILE A 26 5.05 4.48 2.74
N TYR A 27 4.70 3.51 1.90
CA TYR A 27 3.65 3.68 0.89
C TYR A 27 2.79 2.42 0.75
N LEU A 28 1.64 2.59 0.10
CA LEU A 28 0.77 1.48 -0.29
C LEU A 28 1.09 1.08 -1.74
N ARG A 29 1.15 -0.22 -2.00
CA ARG A 29 1.37 -0.78 -3.34
C ARG A 29 0.28 -1.78 -3.66
N TYR A 30 -0.31 -1.64 -4.83
CA TYR A 30 -1.29 -2.59 -5.34
C TYR A 30 -1.13 -2.73 -6.85
N ASN A 31 -1.02 -3.98 -7.31
CA ASN A 31 -0.87 -4.33 -8.72
C ASN A 31 0.25 -3.54 -9.43
N GLY A 32 1.40 -3.38 -8.76
CA GLY A 32 2.55 -2.63 -9.26
C GLY A 32 2.45 -1.11 -9.18
N ASN A 33 1.26 -0.55 -8.87
CA ASN A 33 1.07 0.88 -8.70
C ASN A 33 1.24 1.30 -7.24
N CYS A 34 1.68 2.54 -7.04
CA CYS A 34 1.87 3.12 -5.73
C CYS A 34 0.81 4.16 -5.39
N TYR A 35 0.40 4.14 -4.12
CA TYR A 35 -0.74 4.90 -3.63
C TYR A 35 -0.33 5.72 -2.39
N PRO A 36 -0.77 6.98 -2.31
CA PRO A 36 -0.47 7.83 -1.16
C PRO A 36 -1.23 7.39 0.10
N ASN A 37 -0.84 7.97 1.24
CA ASN A 37 -1.56 7.81 2.50
C ASN A 37 -3.03 8.22 2.35
N GLY A 38 -3.94 7.42 2.90
CA GLY A 38 -5.37 7.68 2.88
C GLY A 38 -6.10 7.14 1.64
N SER A 39 -5.44 6.34 0.81
CA SER A 39 -6.03 5.81 -0.43
C SER A 39 -7.15 4.79 -0.19
N TYR A 40 -8.04 4.68 -1.17
CA TYR A 40 -9.25 3.87 -1.13
C TYR A 40 -9.11 2.61 -1.98
N PHE A 41 -9.49 1.47 -1.43
CA PHE A 41 -9.39 0.17 -2.09
C PHE A 41 -10.71 -0.57 -1.94
N TRP A 42 -11.27 -0.99 -3.07
CA TRP A 42 -12.40 -1.91 -3.04
C TRP A 42 -11.88 -3.31 -2.69
N ASP A 43 -12.43 -3.91 -1.66
CA ASP A 43 -12.06 -5.20 -1.10
C ASP A 43 -12.09 -6.29 -2.18
N LYS A 44 -13.10 -6.25 -3.05
CA LYS A 44 -13.27 -7.14 -4.19
C LYS A 44 -12.12 -7.02 -5.18
N SER A 45 -11.54 -5.84 -5.35
CA SER A 45 -10.39 -5.61 -6.23
C SER A 45 -9.09 -6.11 -5.62
N ILE A 46 -8.89 -5.96 -4.32
CA ILE A 46 -7.63 -6.35 -3.66
C ILE A 46 -7.63 -7.81 -3.13
N ARG A 47 -8.76 -8.51 -3.18
CA ARG A 47 -8.84 -9.94 -2.84
C ARG A 47 -7.95 -10.83 -3.73
N PRO A 48 -7.99 -10.72 -5.07
CA PRO A 48 -7.16 -11.56 -5.95
C PRO A 48 -5.68 -11.20 -5.89
N THR A 49 -5.37 -9.92 -5.63
CA THR A 49 -4.00 -9.40 -5.55
C THR A 49 -3.88 -8.57 -4.28
N PRO A 50 -3.14 -9.05 -3.26
CA PRO A 50 -3.13 -8.39 -1.96
C PRO A 50 -2.62 -6.95 -2.05
N LEU A 51 -3.20 -6.10 -1.21
CA LEU A 51 -2.67 -4.78 -0.96
C LEU A 51 -1.39 -4.93 -0.14
N GLU A 52 -0.35 -4.19 -0.52
CA GLU A 52 0.92 -4.19 0.18
C GLU A 52 1.18 -2.84 0.85
N CYS A 53 1.77 -2.89 2.03
CA CYS A 53 2.33 -1.74 2.71
C CYS A 53 3.85 -1.90 2.70
N VAL A 54 4.58 -0.95 2.12
CA VAL A 54 5.99 -1.09 1.77
C VAL A 54 6.82 -0.02 2.46
N LEU A 55 7.96 -0.42 3.02
CA LEU A 55 8.96 0.49 3.57
C LEU A 55 10.31 0.27 2.85
N PRO A 56 10.61 1.07 1.80
CA PRO A 56 11.82 0.89 1.00
C PRO A 56 13.11 0.91 1.85
N GLY A 57 14.03 -0.01 1.55
CA GLY A 57 15.33 -0.08 2.20
C GLY A 57 15.33 -0.66 3.62
N ALA A 58 14.16 -1.00 4.17
CA ALA A 58 14.09 -1.68 5.46
C ALA A 58 14.30 -3.21 5.30
N THR A 59 14.69 -3.86 6.39
CA THR A 59 14.56 -5.31 6.54
C THR A 59 13.42 -5.57 7.50
N LEU A 60 12.40 -6.30 7.05
CA LEU A 60 11.22 -6.57 7.86
C LEU A 60 11.33 -7.96 8.50
N ASN A 61 11.30 -7.97 9.83
CA ASN A 61 11.07 -9.18 10.62
C ASN A 61 9.63 -9.26 11.15
N GLY A 62 8.81 -8.27 10.78
CA GLY A 62 7.40 -8.20 11.13
C GLY A 62 6.82 -6.83 10.86
N GLY A 63 5.74 -6.53 11.58
CA GLY A 63 4.99 -5.28 11.51
C GLY A 63 3.53 -5.55 11.86
N GLN A 64 2.65 -4.58 11.60
CA GLN A 64 1.26 -4.71 12.05
C GLN A 64 0.30 -3.93 11.16
N TRP A 65 -0.86 -4.53 10.92
CA TRP A 65 -2.04 -3.81 10.48
C TRP A 65 -3.02 -3.66 11.64
N ILE A 66 -3.75 -2.54 11.70
CA ILE A 66 -4.87 -2.34 12.61
C ILE A 66 -6.06 -1.90 11.77
N GLY A 67 -7.13 -2.71 11.79
CA GLY A 67 -8.38 -2.40 11.10
C GLY A 67 -9.56 -2.30 12.07
N PRO A 68 -10.79 -2.21 11.54
CA PRO A 68 -12.02 -2.21 12.33
C PRO A 68 -12.15 -3.41 13.27
N ASN A 69 -11.61 -4.57 12.89
CA ASN A 69 -11.63 -5.82 13.68
C ASN A 69 -10.36 -6.04 14.50
N GLY A 70 -9.67 -4.95 14.83
CA GLY A 70 -8.50 -4.95 15.70
C GLY A 70 -7.17 -5.15 14.98
N ALA A 71 -6.16 -5.44 15.78
CA ALA A 71 -4.79 -5.57 15.32
C ALA A 71 -4.50 -6.94 14.71
N VAL A 72 -3.74 -6.95 13.62
CA VAL A 72 -3.26 -8.13 12.91
C VAL A 72 -1.74 -8.04 12.82
N PRO A 73 -0.99 -8.83 13.62
CA PRO A 73 0.45 -8.90 13.47
C PRO A 73 0.82 -9.54 12.13
N CYS A 74 2.01 -9.22 11.63
CA CYS A 74 2.54 -9.80 10.40
C CYS A 74 3.86 -10.52 10.71
N PRO A 75 3.97 -11.85 10.50
CA PRO A 75 2.92 -12.74 10.03
C PRO A 75 1.82 -12.98 11.08
N GLY A 76 0.58 -13.20 10.64
CA GLY A 76 -0.55 -13.44 11.54
C GLY A 76 -1.91 -13.24 10.87
N ASN A 77 -3.00 -13.41 11.62
CA ASN A 77 -4.36 -13.21 11.13
C ASN A 77 -5.32 -12.79 12.26
N ASN A 78 -6.49 -12.30 11.87
CA ASN A 78 -7.69 -12.23 12.70
C ASN A 78 -8.87 -12.81 11.91
N SER A 79 -10.11 -12.52 12.35
CA SER A 79 -11.32 -13.02 11.70
C SER A 79 -11.52 -12.53 10.26
N ASN A 80 -10.95 -11.39 9.88
CA ASN A 80 -11.29 -10.70 8.63
C ASN A 80 -10.10 -10.57 7.66
N LEU A 81 -8.87 -10.66 8.18
CA LEU A 81 -7.65 -10.47 7.41
C LEU A 81 -6.56 -11.43 7.84
N SER A 82 -5.71 -11.80 6.89
CA SER A 82 -4.41 -12.39 7.17
C SER A 82 -3.30 -11.51 6.63
N CYS A 83 -2.18 -11.49 7.33
CA CYS A 83 -1.02 -10.70 6.97
C CYS A 83 0.22 -11.57 6.85
N THR A 84 1.01 -11.31 5.81
CA THR A 84 2.31 -11.96 5.61
C THR A 84 3.39 -10.90 5.43
N VAL A 85 4.62 -11.26 5.80
CA VAL A 85 5.80 -10.48 5.43
C VAL A 85 6.18 -10.88 3.99
N GLY A 86 6.11 -9.91 3.09
CA GLY A 86 6.42 -10.07 1.67
C GLY A 86 7.89 -9.78 1.33
N SER A 87 8.23 -9.91 0.06
CA SER A 87 9.56 -9.56 -0.44
C SER A 87 9.70 -8.05 -0.68
N GLY A 88 10.93 -7.53 -0.59
CA GLY A 88 11.18 -6.10 -0.83
C GLY A 88 10.63 -5.18 0.25
N ALA A 89 10.67 -5.64 1.51
CA ALA A 89 10.24 -4.87 2.68
C ALA A 89 8.77 -4.45 2.64
N SER A 90 7.89 -5.41 2.34
CA SER A 90 6.44 -5.22 2.34
C SER A 90 5.70 -6.11 3.35
N LEU A 91 4.53 -5.66 3.79
CA LEU A 91 3.50 -6.48 4.41
C LEU A 91 2.34 -6.60 3.44
N SER A 92 1.93 -7.82 3.14
CA SER A 92 0.78 -8.10 2.27
C SER A 92 -0.44 -8.40 3.12
N VAL A 93 -1.53 -7.66 2.91
CA VAL A 93 -2.82 -7.91 3.55
C VAL A 93 -3.72 -8.71 2.60
N HIS A 94 -4.22 -9.84 3.09
CA HIS A 94 -5.09 -10.74 2.35
C HIS A 94 -6.44 -10.81 3.03
N ILE A 95 -7.49 -10.62 2.23
CA ILE A 95 -8.87 -10.85 2.63
C ILE A 95 -9.23 -12.29 2.23
N PRO A 96 -9.82 -13.10 3.11
CA PRO A 96 -10.23 -14.47 2.80
C PRO A 96 -11.06 -14.53 1.51
N ILE A 97 -10.70 -15.42 0.57
CA ILE A 97 -11.30 -15.47 -0.77
C ILE A 97 -12.81 -15.76 -0.72
N THR A 98 -13.26 -16.48 0.31
CA THR A 98 -14.65 -16.93 0.45
C THR A 98 -15.60 -15.84 0.93
N ASP A 99 -15.08 -14.73 1.45
CA ASP A 99 -15.89 -13.63 2.00
C ASP A 99 -15.38 -12.25 1.54
N TYR A 100 -16.26 -11.27 1.52
CA TYR A 100 -15.87 -9.85 1.49
C TYR A 100 -15.67 -9.38 2.94
N LEU A 101 -15.06 -8.22 3.16
CA LEU A 101 -14.83 -7.71 4.52
C LEU A 101 -16.12 -7.56 5.35
N GLN A 102 -17.27 -7.49 4.66
CA GLN A 102 -18.60 -7.17 5.17
C GLN A 102 -18.63 -5.80 5.86
N LEU A 103 -19.82 -5.26 6.11
CA LEU A 103 -19.97 -3.92 6.73
C LEU A 103 -19.11 -3.70 8.01
N PRO A 104 -18.91 -4.70 8.91
CA PRO A 104 -18.05 -4.52 10.07
C PRO A 104 -16.55 -4.49 9.76
N GLY A 105 -16.13 -4.96 8.57
CA GLY A 105 -14.76 -4.91 8.09
C GLY A 105 -14.45 -3.67 7.27
N ASP A 106 -15.43 -2.90 6.83
CA ASP A 106 -15.19 -1.70 6.04
C ASP A 106 -14.61 -0.57 6.90
N GLY A 107 -13.68 0.20 6.34
CA GLY A 107 -13.20 1.43 6.93
C GLY A 107 -11.69 1.61 6.90
N TRP A 108 -11.17 2.28 7.92
CA TRP A 108 -9.77 2.68 7.99
C TRP A 108 -8.88 1.56 8.54
N TYR A 109 -7.84 1.26 7.77
CA TYR A 109 -6.76 0.36 8.09
C TYR A 109 -5.48 1.15 8.26
N LYS A 110 -4.75 0.89 9.33
CA LYS A 110 -3.46 1.49 9.66
C LYS A 110 -2.38 0.42 9.53
N CYS A 111 -1.40 0.63 8.66
CA CYS A 111 -0.19 -0.19 8.59
C CYS A 111 0.97 0.49 9.33
N CYS A 112 1.75 -0.32 10.05
CA CYS A 112 2.93 0.11 10.79
C CYS A 112 4.14 -0.74 10.41
N LEU A 113 5.24 -0.06 10.04
CA LEU A 113 6.52 -0.65 9.68
C LEU A 113 7.73 0.16 10.18
N PRO A 114 8.86 -0.48 10.54
CA PRO A 114 9.11 -1.92 10.47
C PRO A 114 8.59 -2.70 11.70
N THR A 115 8.05 -2.00 12.69
CA THR A 115 7.57 -2.56 13.96
C THR A 115 6.06 -2.41 14.09
N ASN A 116 5.51 -2.76 15.25
CA ASN A 116 4.07 -2.65 15.50
C ASN A 116 3.64 -1.20 15.76
N CYS A 117 2.32 -0.95 15.75
CA CYS A 117 1.78 0.39 15.91
C CYS A 117 1.86 0.99 17.32
N SER A 118 2.39 0.25 18.30
CA SER A 118 2.65 0.77 19.64
C SER A 118 4.04 1.39 19.76
N ASP A 119 4.95 1.10 18.81
CA ASP A 119 6.24 1.75 18.73
C ASP A 119 6.08 3.18 18.18
N PRO A 120 6.43 4.23 18.95
CA PRO A 120 6.28 5.61 18.51
C PRO A 120 7.20 5.98 17.35
N ASN A 121 8.22 5.17 17.05
CA ASN A 121 9.17 5.41 15.97
C ASN A 121 8.83 4.65 14.68
N THR A 122 7.72 3.91 14.66
CA THR A 122 7.27 3.20 13.46
C THR A 122 6.75 4.19 12.41
N ASN A 123 6.99 3.89 11.14
CA ASN A 123 6.31 4.56 10.04
C ASN A 123 4.86 4.09 9.98
N ILE A 124 3.96 4.99 9.63
CA ILE A 124 2.51 4.74 9.61
C ILE A 124 1.94 5.17 8.26
N ILE A 125 1.08 4.33 7.69
CA ILE A 125 0.23 4.69 6.55
C ILE A 125 -1.18 4.15 6.73
N PHE A 126 -2.15 4.89 6.21
CA PHE A 126 -3.57 4.54 6.24
C PHE A 126 -4.08 4.14 4.86
N ALA A 127 -4.97 3.15 4.84
CA ALA A 127 -5.77 2.74 3.69
C ALA A 127 -7.23 2.69 4.12
N ASN A 128 -8.16 3.09 3.25
CA ASN A 128 -9.57 2.82 3.43
C ASN A 128 -9.94 1.61 2.57
N ILE A 129 -10.43 0.53 3.20
CA ILE A 129 -10.83 -0.70 2.50
C ILE A 129 -12.32 -0.92 2.77
N PHE A 130 -13.11 -1.12 1.72
CA PHE A 130 -14.57 -1.26 1.75
C PHE A 130 -15.05 -2.11 0.58
#